data_AF-A0A812TI24-F1
#
_entry.id   AF-A0A812TI24-F1
#
_cell.length_a   1.000
_cell.length_b   1.000
_cell.length_c   1.000
_cell.angle_alpha   90.00
_cell.angle_beta   90.00
_cell.angle_gamma   90.00
#
_symmetry.space_group_name_H-M   'P 1'
#
loop_
_entity.id
_entity.type
_entity.pdbx_description
1 polymer ?
#
loop_
_entity_poly.entity_id
_entity_poly.type
_entity_poly.pdbx_seq_one_letter_code
_entity_poly.pdbx_strand_id
1 'polypeptide(L)'
;VRAVAAAAAWADRPAAVLCRSCFIAVLLTLRRSAVAADMAVELRLTTAKPASFYLRAARSFLEGVPAKDDKPEKPPVDTVTLMALGNAISVASYIGGTLEKEGLATIAAVRTKWTSVPGPVKHSPNVTVVLKRKAAEKALAGDLTVTTEATEPIDGQKPGTSGLRKKTKVFMGKNYLENFVQSTFNALKSTGVPIEGGTIVVSGDGRYYNKEAIQIITKMAVANGVKAVWIGKDGLMSTPAASAVIRCREGGFVPFGGFILSASHNPGGIDEDFGIKFNCENGGSAPEKVTDMIHTITKDIKEYKICKGFPTIDISTCGTYVVDGKVRVDVFDGTEDHVGLLQKVFDFEAIKKLIARKDFSMVYDSMNGVQGPYARKVFVEELGAA
;
A
#
# COMPACT_ATOMS: atom_id res chain seq x y z
N VAL A 1 29.10 -15.78 -0.73
CA VAL A 1 30.18 -16.51 0.00
C VAL A 1 31.37 -15.63 0.41
N ARG A 2 31.37 -14.30 0.19
CA ARG A 2 32.36 -13.37 0.82
C ARG A 2 31.78 -12.40 1.87
N ALA A 3 30.51 -12.58 2.26
CA ALA A 3 29.85 -11.74 3.28
C ALA A 3 29.64 -12.44 4.64
N VAL A 4 29.96 -13.74 4.74
CA VAL A 4 29.72 -14.54 5.97
C VAL A 4 30.96 -14.61 6.87
N ALA A 5 32.15 -14.25 6.36
CA ALA A 5 33.40 -14.31 7.13
C ALA A 5 33.65 -13.09 8.05
N ALA A 6 32.90 -11.99 7.89
CA ALA A 6 33.11 -10.77 8.68
C ALA A 6 32.35 -10.77 10.02
N ALA A 7 31.33 -11.62 10.19
CA ALA A 7 30.51 -11.67 11.40
C ALA A 7 31.13 -12.53 12.53
N ALA A 8 32.09 -13.40 12.22
CA ALA A 8 32.66 -14.35 13.19
C ALA A 8 33.91 -13.83 13.93
N ALA A 9 34.42 -12.63 13.61
CA ALA A 9 35.65 -12.10 14.19
C ALA A 9 35.43 -11.05 15.31
N TRP A 10 34.20 -10.83 15.76
CA TRP A 10 33.84 -9.77 16.71
C TRP A 10 33.36 -10.27 18.09
N ALA A 11 33.45 -11.57 18.35
CA ALA A 11 32.96 -12.17 19.60
C ALA A 11 34.03 -12.34 20.70
N ASP A 12 35.33 -12.17 20.40
CA ASP A 12 36.41 -12.45 21.35
C ASP A 12 37.46 -11.33 21.39
N ARG A 13 37.19 -10.19 22.04
CA ARG A 13 38.22 -9.35 22.72
C ARG A 13 37.62 -8.49 23.85
N PRO A 14 38.34 -8.33 24.99
CA PRO A 14 37.82 -7.65 26.17
C PRO A 14 37.88 -6.11 26.03
N ALA A 15 37.05 -5.45 26.85
CA ALA A 15 36.83 -4.00 26.90
C ALA A 15 38.12 -3.17 26.79
N ALA A 16 38.26 -2.43 25.68
CA ALA A 16 39.25 -1.39 25.52
C ALA A 16 38.58 -0.12 24.99
N VAL A 17 38.81 0.96 25.73
CA VAL A 17 38.41 2.35 25.54
C VAL A 17 38.50 2.77 24.06
N LEU A 18 37.36 3.06 23.44
CA LEU A 18 37.30 3.54 22.06
C LEU A 18 36.85 5.01 21.99
N CYS A 19 37.77 5.81 21.46
CA CYS A 19 37.72 7.25 21.25
C CYS A 19 36.55 7.67 20.34
N ARG A 20 35.79 8.68 20.77
CA ARG A 20 34.61 9.26 20.09
C ARG A 20 34.87 9.77 18.65
N SER A 21 36.13 9.93 18.24
CA SER A 21 36.50 10.53 16.96
C SER A 21 36.45 9.57 15.77
N CYS A 22 36.53 8.24 16.00
CA CYS A 22 36.53 7.26 14.91
C CYS A 22 35.13 6.82 14.46
N PHE A 23 34.09 7.05 15.28
CA PHE A 23 32.70 6.71 14.91
C PHE A 23 32.08 7.69 13.89
N ILE A 24 32.63 8.89 13.77
CA ILE A 24 32.10 9.94 12.88
C ILE A 24 32.54 9.73 11.42
N ALA A 25 33.68 9.07 11.17
CA ALA A 25 34.23 8.94 9.82
C ALA A 25 33.57 7.84 8.96
N VAL A 26 32.98 6.79 9.56
CA VAL A 26 32.32 5.68 8.82
C VAL A 26 30.83 5.97 8.56
N LEU A 27 30.22 6.91 9.30
CA LEU A 27 28.83 7.33 9.13
C LEU A 27 28.62 8.37 8.01
N LEU A 28 29.70 8.88 7.40
CA LEU A 28 29.67 9.99 6.45
C LEU A 28 29.79 9.57 4.97
N THR A 29 29.83 8.28 4.64
CA THR A 29 29.96 7.82 3.23
C THR A 29 28.87 6.88 2.73
N LEU A 30 27.76 6.72 3.45
CA LEU A 30 26.57 6.01 2.98
C LEU A 30 25.26 6.73 3.39
N ARG A 31 25.14 8.03 3.07
CA ARG A 31 23.85 8.73 3.01
C ARG A 31 23.46 9.01 1.55
N ARG A 32 23.08 7.93 0.86
CA ARG A 32 22.07 7.97 -0.20
C ARG A 32 21.06 6.86 0.09
N SER A 33 20.36 7.01 1.21
CA SER A 33 19.10 6.30 1.40
C SER A 33 18.03 7.16 0.74
N ALA A 34 17.61 6.77 -0.46
CA ALA A 34 16.42 7.32 -1.11
C ALA A 34 15.20 6.84 -0.32
N VAL A 35 14.96 7.49 0.83
CA VAL A 35 13.66 7.49 1.48
C VAL A 35 12.85 8.50 0.69
N ALA A 36 11.82 8.04 -0.02
CA ALA A 36 10.82 8.94 -0.57
C ALA A 36 10.19 9.69 0.62
N ALA A 37 10.65 10.91 0.86
CA ALA A 37 9.92 11.85 1.69
C ALA A 37 8.58 12.07 0.98
N ASP A 38 7.47 12.00 1.72
CA ASP A 38 6.17 12.47 1.23
C ASP A 38 6.39 13.88 0.67
N MET A 39 6.45 14.00 -0.67
CA MET A 39 6.65 15.30 -1.30
C MET A 39 5.30 16.00 -1.21
N ALA A 40 5.12 16.74 -0.12
CA ALA A 40 3.97 17.59 0.13
C ALA A 40 4.35 19.06 -0.02
N VAL A 41 3.54 19.84 -0.72
CA VAL A 41 3.74 21.28 -0.91
C VAL A 41 2.54 22.05 -0.42
N GLU A 42 2.78 23.09 0.38
CA GLU A 42 1.75 24.05 0.78
C GLU A 42 1.74 25.27 -0.15
N LEU A 43 0.58 25.59 -0.71
CA LEU A 43 0.36 26.75 -1.56
C LEU A 43 -0.56 27.75 -0.85
N ARG A 44 0.00 28.88 -0.44
CA ARG A 44 -0.75 29.99 0.17
C ARG A 44 -1.39 30.87 -0.90
N LEU A 45 -2.71 30.88 -0.94
CA LEU A 45 -3.53 31.61 -1.89
C LEU A 45 -3.84 33.01 -1.36
N THR A 46 -3.68 34.01 -2.21
CA THR A 46 -3.98 35.41 -1.92
C THR A 46 -4.75 36.02 -3.08
N THR A 47 -5.37 37.18 -2.86
CA THR A 47 -6.02 37.95 -3.93
C THR A 47 -5.02 38.76 -4.78
N ALA A 48 -3.73 38.77 -4.43
CA ALA A 48 -2.70 39.55 -5.14
C ALA A 48 -2.28 38.93 -6.48
N LYS A 49 -2.58 37.65 -6.71
CA LYS A 49 -2.32 36.95 -7.97
C LYS A 49 -3.63 36.34 -8.50
N PRO A 50 -3.82 36.27 -9.83
CA PRO A 50 -5.03 35.69 -10.41
C PRO A 50 -5.09 34.18 -10.15
N ALA A 51 -6.31 33.61 -10.12
CA ALA A 51 -6.51 32.18 -9.91
C ALA A 51 -5.73 31.30 -10.91
N SER A 52 -5.59 31.74 -12.16
CA SER A 52 -4.84 31.04 -13.20
C SER A 52 -3.34 30.89 -12.88
N PHE A 53 -2.76 31.80 -12.12
CA PHE A 53 -1.38 31.69 -11.66
C PHE A 53 -1.22 30.52 -10.69
N TYR A 54 -2.10 30.45 -9.68
CA TYR A 54 -2.08 29.40 -8.68
C TYR A 54 -2.48 28.04 -9.24
N LEU A 55 -3.42 28.00 -10.20
CA LEU A 55 -3.76 26.79 -10.93
C LEU A 55 -2.55 26.20 -11.68
N ARG A 56 -1.81 27.04 -12.42
CA ARG A 56 -0.57 26.61 -13.11
C ARG A 56 0.50 26.15 -12.13
N ALA A 57 0.65 26.83 -11.00
CA ALA A 57 1.61 26.44 -9.97
C ALA A 57 1.26 25.07 -9.36
N ALA A 58 0.01 24.89 -8.92
CA ALA A 58 -0.49 23.62 -8.40
C ALA A 58 -0.35 22.49 -9.43
N ARG A 59 -0.70 22.74 -10.70
CA ARG A 59 -0.48 21.79 -11.80
C ARG A 59 0.99 21.43 -11.96
N SER A 60 1.89 22.41 -11.98
CA SER A 60 3.34 22.16 -12.14
C SER A 60 3.92 21.36 -10.98
N PHE A 61 3.40 21.52 -9.76
CA PHE A 61 3.78 20.66 -8.64
C PHE A 61 3.29 19.23 -8.83
N LEU A 62 2.04 19.04 -9.25
CA LEU A 62 1.46 17.71 -9.49
C LEU A 62 2.09 16.99 -10.69
N GLU A 63 2.43 17.69 -11.76
CA GLU A 63 3.00 17.08 -12.98
C GLU A 63 4.54 16.98 -12.93
N GLY A 64 5.18 17.71 -12.03
CA GLY A 64 6.63 17.93 -12.08
C GLY A 64 7.04 18.91 -13.17
N VAL A 65 8.30 19.35 -13.15
CA VAL A 65 8.84 20.27 -14.15
C VAL A 65 10.11 19.65 -14.75
N PRO A 66 10.13 19.34 -16.07
CA PRO A 66 11.31 18.80 -16.72
C PRO A 66 12.46 19.81 -16.72
N ALA A 67 13.70 19.31 -16.79
CA ALA A 67 14.88 20.17 -16.87
C ALA A 67 14.81 21.07 -18.11
N LYS A 68 15.10 22.36 -17.93
CA LYS A 68 15.16 23.33 -19.03
C LYS A 68 16.29 24.32 -18.77
N ASP A 69 17.24 24.35 -19.71
CA ASP A 69 18.35 25.30 -20.00
C ASP A 69 19.18 25.95 -18.86
N ASP A 70 18.77 25.88 -17.59
CA ASP A 70 19.48 26.34 -16.39
C ASP A 70 18.81 25.92 -15.06
N LYS A 71 17.72 25.12 -15.09
CA LYS A 71 17.01 24.68 -13.89
C LYS A 71 16.98 23.15 -13.78
N PRO A 72 17.30 22.58 -12.61
CA PRO A 72 17.23 21.14 -12.40
C PRO A 72 15.78 20.65 -12.50
N GLU A 73 15.63 19.40 -12.92
CA GLU A 73 14.36 18.68 -12.91
C GLU A 73 13.74 18.72 -11.51
N LYS A 74 12.43 19.00 -11.46
CA LYS A 74 11.65 18.92 -10.23
C LYS A 74 10.67 17.75 -10.36
N PRO A 75 10.81 16.71 -9.54
CA PRO A 75 9.90 15.57 -9.61
C PRO A 75 8.47 16.01 -9.23
N PRO A 76 7.44 15.28 -9.72
CA PRO A 76 6.07 15.41 -9.27
C PRO A 76 5.93 15.33 -7.75
N VAL A 77 5.00 16.11 -7.22
CA VAL A 77 4.65 16.20 -5.80
C VAL A 77 3.34 15.42 -5.59
N ASP A 78 3.30 14.55 -4.58
CA ASP A 78 2.15 13.67 -4.36
C ASP A 78 1.00 14.35 -3.63
N THR A 79 1.28 15.39 -2.84
CA THR A 79 0.25 16.16 -2.12
C THR A 79 0.45 17.67 -2.28
N VAL A 80 -0.60 18.38 -2.69
CA VAL A 80 -0.64 19.85 -2.73
C VAL A 80 -1.73 20.36 -1.78
N THR A 81 -1.33 21.11 -0.77
CA THR A 81 -2.24 21.71 0.22
C THR A 81 -2.48 23.18 -0.13
N LEU A 82 -3.69 23.50 -0.58
CA LEU A 82 -4.12 24.88 -0.84
C LEU A 82 -4.60 25.52 0.47
N MET A 83 -3.96 26.60 0.89
CA MET A 83 -4.39 27.38 2.07
C MET A 83 -4.87 28.76 1.63
N ALA A 84 -6.13 29.07 1.91
CA ALA A 84 -6.76 30.32 1.53
C ALA A 84 -7.41 31.02 2.71
N LEU A 85 -7.39 32.34 2.70
CA LEU A 85 -7.96 33.19 3.74
C LEU A 85 -8.94 34.21 3.15
N GLY A 86 -10.10 34.38 3.79
CA GLY A 86 -11.14 35.32 3.38
C GLY A 86 -11.52 35.18 1.91
N ASN A 87 -11.37 36.27 1.14
CA ASN A 87 -11.77 36.31 -0.28
C ASN A 87 -10.97 35.36 -1.19
N ALA A 88 -9.81 34.85 -0.76
CA ALA A 88 -9.05 33.86 -1.52
C ALA A 88 -9.67 32.45 -1.46
N ILE A 89 -10.68 32.22 -0.62
CA ILE A 89 -11.34 30.90 -0.47
C ILE A 89 -11.96 30.44 -1.80
N SER A 90 -12.58 31.35 -2.57
CA SER A 90 -13.15 31.02 -3.89
C SER A 90 -12.09 30.52 -4.88
N VAL A 91 -10.86 31.03 -4.77
CA VAL A 91 -9.71 30.59 -5.57
C VAL A 91 -9.32 29.15 -5.22
N ALA A 92 -9.35 28.79 -3.94
CA ALA A 92 -9.07 27.41 -3.50
C ALA A 92 -10.08 26.43 -4.07
N SER A 93 -11.37 26.76 -3.99
CA SER A 93 -12.46 25.93 -4.52
C SER A 93 -12.36 25.77 -6.03
N TYR A 94 -12.07 26.86 -6.76
CA TYR A 94 -11.90 26.82 -8.21
C TYR A 94 -10.73 25.92 -8.64
N ILE A 95 -9.56 26.06 -8.00
CA ILE A 95 -8.37 25.27 -8.32
C ILE A 95 -8.62 23.80 -8.00
N GLY A 96 -9.13 23.49 -6.80
CA GLY A 96 -9.40 22.12 -6.39
C GLY A 96 -10.38 21.43 -7.35
N GLY A 97 -11.51 22.07 -7.64
CA GLY A 97 -12.51 21.51 -8.57
C GLY A 97 -12.00 21.37 -10.00
N THR A 98 -11.14 22.29 -10.47
CA THR A 98 -10.55 22.21 -11.80
C THR A 98 -9.57 21.05 -11.91
N LEU A 99 -8.63 20.92 -10.96
CA LEU A 99 -7.64 19.84 -10.97
C LEU A 99 -8.26 18.45 -10.78
N GLU A 100 -9.37 18.38 -10.03
CA GLU A 100 -10.15 17.16 -9.89
C GLU A 100 -10.90 16.81 -11.19
N LYS A 101 -11.55 17.79 -11.82
CA LYS A 101 -12.21 17.61 -13.12
C LYS A 101 -11.24 17.21 -14.23
N GLU A 102 -10.02 17.74 -14.21
CA GLU A 102 -8.95 17.40 -15.15
C GLU A 102 -8.30 16.05 -14.86
N GLY A 103 -8.66 15.39 -13.74
CA GLY A 103 -8.13 14.09 -13.36
C GLY A 103 -6.67 14.12 -12.89
N LEU A 104 -6.14 15.31 -12.57
CA LEU A 104 -4.75 15.47 -12.10
C LEU A 104 -4.60 15.22 -10.60
N ALA A 105 -5.68 15.41 -9.84
CA ALA A 105 -5.70 15.17 -8.39
C ALA A 105 -7.11 14.77 -7.93
N THR A 106 -7.21 14.28 -6.70
CA THR A 106 -8.48 14.13 -5.97
C THR A 106 -8.45 15.02 -4.73
N ILE A 107 -9.60 15.56 -4.34
CA ILE A 107 -9.72 16.31 -3.08
C ILE A 107 -9.73 15.32 -1.92
N ALA A 108 -8.59 15.19 -1.24
CA ALA A 108 -8.41 14.26 -0.14
C ALA A 108 -9.04 14.75 1.17
N ALA A 109 -9.02 16.07 1.41
CA ALA A 109 -9.65 16.67 2.58
C ALA A 109 -9.95 18.16 2.35
N VAL A 110 -11.03 18.65 2.96
CA VAL A 110 -11.33 20.07 3.10
C VAL A 110 -11.49 20.37 4.58
N ARG A 111 -10.69 21.31 5.10
CA ARG A 111 -10.75 21.76 6.49
C ARG A 111 -11.04 23.25 6.53
N THR A 112 -11.88 23.65 7.47
CA THR A 112 -12.19 25.06 7.71
C THR A 112 -11.78 25.45 9.13
N LYS A 113 -11.25 26.65 9.29
CA LYS A 113 -10.85 27.19 10.59
C LYS A 113 -10.98 28.69 10.62
N TRP A 114 -11.38 29.24 11.76
CA TRP A 114 -11.24 30.67 12.03
C TRP A 114 -9.81 30.98 12.47
N THR A 115 -9.11 31.82 11.70
CA THR A 115 -7.70 32.15 11.95
C THR A 115 -7.59 33.60 12.41
N SER A 116 -6.84 33.84 13.48
CA SER A 116 -6.56 35.21 13.93
C SER A 116 -5.61 35.88 12.94
N VAL A 117 -5.95 37.10 12.53
CA VAL A 117 -5.15 37.89 11.59
C VAL A 117 -4.84 39.27 12.17
N PRO A 118 -3.66 39.84 11.87
CA PRO A 118 -3.35 41.21 12.25
C PRO A 118 -4.25 42.20 11.49
N GLY A 119 -4.90 43.13 12.19
CA GLY A 119 -5.73 44.18 11.59
C GLY A 119 -7.04 44.48 12.32
N PRO A 120 -7.90 45.34 11.77
CA PRO A 120 -9.17 45.73 12.39
C PRO A 120 -10.17 44.57 12.50
N VAL A 121 -10.06 43.58 11.62
CA VAL A 121 -10.82 42.32 11.69
C VAL A 121 -9.95 41.28 12.38
N LYS A 122 -10.30 40.90 13.61
CA LYS A 122 -9.46 40.02 14.46
C LYS A 122 -9.42 38.55 14.02
N HIS A 123 -10.40 38.11 13.21
CA HIS A 123 -10.55 36.72 12.78
C HIS A 123 -11.00 36.67 11.32
N SER A 124 -10.39 35.80 10.52
CA SER A 124 -10.76 35.57 9.14
C SER A 124 -11.01 34.08 8.90
N PRO A 125 -12.01 33.71 8.08
CA PRO A 125 -12.20 32.32 7.71
C PRO A 125 -11.01 31.84 6.88
N ASN A 126 -10.51 30.65 7.20
CA ASN A 126 -9.46 29.97 6.48
C ASN A 126 -9.98 28.61 5.99
N VAL A 127 -9.66 28.29 4.74
CA VAL A 127 -9.89 26.97 4.16
C VAL A 127 -8.55 26.36 3.79
N THR A 128 -8.41 25.08 4.15
CA THR A 128 -7.32 24.21 3.72
C THR A 128 -7.90 23.09 2.85
N VAL A 129 -7.50 23.04 1.58
CA VAL A 129 -7.88 21.96 0.64
C VAL A 129 -6.64 21.11 0.37
N VAL A 130 -6.69 19.84 0.74
CA VAL A 130 -5.61 18.88 0.46
C VAL A 130 -5.93 18.16 -0.83
N LEU A 131 -5.09 18.35 -1.85
CA LEU A 131 -5.16 17.66 -3.13
C LEU A 131 -4.14 16.54 -3.15
N LYS A 132 -4.58 15.32 -3.42
CA LYS A 132 -3.68 14.17 -3.63
C LYS A 132 -3.55 13.94 -5.13
N ARG A 133 -2.32 13.91 -5.64
CA ARG A 133 -2.05 13.68 -7.06
C ARG A 133 -2.67 12.36 -7.50
N LYS A 134 -3.37 12.36 -8.63
CA LYS A 134 -3.78 11.11 -9.27
C LYS A 134 -2.52 10.50 -9.89
N ALA A 135 -2.15 9.30 -9.45
CA ALA A 135 -0.98 8.63 -9.99
C ALA A 135 -1.11 8.52 -11.52
N ALA A 136 -0.04 8.88 -12.25
CA ALA A 136 -0.02 8.70 -13.69
C ALA A 136 -0.23 7.22 -14.01
N GLU A 137 -1.24 6.92 -14.81
CA GLU A 137 -1.52 5.56 -15.26
C GLU A 137 -0.38 5.11 -16.18
N LYS A 138 0.28 4.03 -15.81
CA LYS A 138 1.31 3.38 -16.63
C LYS A 138 0.62 2.36 -17.54
N ALA A 139 0.48 2.70 -18.81
CA ALA A 139 0.02 1.75 -19.81
C ALA A 139 1.05 0.62 -19.97
N LEU A 140 0.59 -0.62 -19.84
CA LEU A 140 1.40 -1.81 -20.06
C LEU A 140 0.78 -2.64 -21.18
N ALA A 141 1.62 -3.07 -22.13
CA ALA A 141 1.23 -4.13 -23.04
C ALA A 141 1.17 -5.46 -22.28
N GLY A 142 0.17 -6.27 -22.57
CA GLY A 142 -0.03 -7.56 -21.94
C GLY A 142 -0.99 -8.41 -22.74
N ASP A 143 -0.77 -9.72 -22.75
CA ASP A 143 -1.71 -10.66 -23.36
C ASP A 143 -2.70 -11.15 -22.29
N LEU A 144 -3.97 -10.80 -22.50
CA LEU A 144 -5.08 -11.16 -21.62
C LEU A 144 -5.79 -12.44 -22.07
N THR A 145 -5.22 -13.19 -23.02
CA THR A 145 -5.76 -14.48 -23.45
C THR A 145 -5.84 -15.44 -22.27
N VAL A 146 -7.04 -15.93 -22.01
CA VAL A 146 -7.30 -16.90 -20.95
C VAL A 146 -6.96 -18.28 -21.47
N THR A 147 -6.03 -18.94 -20.79
CA THR A 147 -5.71 -20.36 -21.00
C THR A 147 -6.26 -21.19 -19.84
N THR A 148 -6.75 -22.39 -20.17
CA THR A 148 -7.15 -23.40 -19.20
C THR A 148 -6.06 -24.46 -19.13
N GLU A 149 -5.50 -24.67 -17.94
CA GLU A 149 -4.44 -25.64 -17.70
C GLU A 149 -5.00 -26.83 -16.95
N ALA A 150 -4.75 -28.04 -17.46
CA ALA A 150 -5.10 -29.27 -16.75
C ALA A 150 -4.26 -29.40 -15.47
N THR A 151 -4.90 -29.89 -14.41
CA THR A 151 -4.27 -30.16 -13.11
C THR A 151 -4.93 -31.37 -12.46
N GLU A 152 -4.33 -31.86 -11.39
CA GLU A 152 -4.88 -32.92 -10.56
C GLU A 152 -5.04 -32.41 -9.12
N PRO A 153 -5.97 -32.99 -8.34
CA PRO A 153 -6.09 -32.69 -6.92
C PRO A 153 -4.77 -32.92 -6.19
N ILE A 154 -4.42 -32.01 -5.28
CA ILE A 154 -3.24 -32.14 -4.42
C ILE A 154 -3.68 -32.10 -2.96
N ASP A 155 -3.25 -33.10 -2.20
CA ASP A 155 -3.61 -33.27 -0.81
C ASP A 155 -3.15 -32.12 0.09
N GLY A 156 -3.83 -32.01 1.24
CA GLY A 156 -3.44 -31.08 2.30
C GLY A 156 -3.90 -29.63 2.11
N GLN A 157 -4.72 -29.32 1.11
CA GLN A 157 -5.25 -27.98 0.85
C GLN A 157 -6.52 -27.63 1.66
N LYS A 158 -6.64 -28.13 2.90
CA LYS A 158 -7.72 -27.73 3.80
C LYS A 158 -7.34 -26.44 4.54
N PRO A 159 -7.99 -25.28 4.27
CA PRO A 159 -7.76 -24.07 5.05
C PRO A 159 -8.31 -24.27 6.48
N GLY A 160 -7.57 -23.81 7.48
CA GLY A 160 -8.07 -23.68 8.85
C GLY A 160 -8.80 -22.36 9.04
N THR A 161 -9.18 -22.06 10.30
CA THR A 161 -9.84 -20.78 10.68
C THR A 161 -9.03 -19.54 10.30
N SER A 162 -7.72 -19.68 10.11
CA SER A 162 -6.79 -18.62 9.72
C SER A 162 -6.23 -18.78 8.30
N GLY A 163 -6.88 -19.57 7.45
CA GLY A 163 -6.44 -19.89 6.08
C GLY A 163 -5.59 -21.15 5.96
N LEU A 164 -5.05 -21.38 4.76
CA LEU A 164 -4.17 -22.51 4.47
C LEU A 164 -2.72 -22.15 4.80
N ARG A 165 -2.04 -23.02 5.54
CA ARG A 165 -0.62 -22.88 5.89
C ARG A 165 0.11 -24.19 5.65
N LYS A 166 1.26 -24.11 4.97
CA LYS A 166 2.16 -25.23 4.66
C LYS A 166 3.58 -24.70 4.55
N LYS A 167 4.55 -25.61 4.47
CA LYS A 167 5.93 -25.24 4.14
C LYS A 167 5.99 -24.50 2.81
N THR A 168 6.82 -23.47 2.72
CA THR A 168 7.01 -22.64 1.53
C THR A 168 7.30 -23.49 0.29
N LYS A 169 8.15 -24.51 0.42
CA LYS A 169 8.45 -25.49 -0.64
C LYS A 169 7.23 -26.24 -1.17
N VAL A 170 6.19 -26.45 -0.36
CA VAL A 170 4.94 -27.07 -0.81
C VAL A 170 4.18 -26.13 -1.73
N PHE A 171 4.08 -24.85 -1.38
CA PHE A 171 3.45 -23.83 -2.24
C PHE A 171 4.22 -23.54 -3.52
N MET A 172 5.55 -23.71 -3.50
CA MET A 172 6.40 -23.62 -4.69
C MET A 172 6.31 -24.87 -5.58
N GLY A 173 5.65 -25.94 -5.10
CA GLY A 173 5.37 -27.13 -5.90
C GLY A 173 4.42 -26.81 -7.06
N LYS A 174 4.58 -27.54 -8.16
CA LYS A 174 3.76 -27.39 -9.36
C LYS A 174 2.27 -27.41 -9.02
N ASN A 175 1.54 -26.40 -9.48
CA ASN A 175 0.10 -26.25 -9.35
C ASN A 175 -0.46 -26.17 -7.91
N TYR A 176 0.37 -26.17 -6.85
CA TYR A 176 -0.16 -26.16 -5.47
C TYR A 176 -0.87 -24.85 -5.15
N LEU A 177 -0.23 -23.71 -5.43
CA LEU A 177 -0.84 -22.40 -5.24
C LEU A 177 -2.02 -22.20 -6.19
N GLU A 178 -1.84 -22.56 -7.47
CA GLU A 178 -2.83 -22.37 -8.52
C GLU A 178 -4.11 -23.14 -8.21
N ASN A 179 -3.99 -24.39 -7.78
CA ASN A 179 -5.15 -25.21 -7.41
C ASN A 179 -5.94 -24.57 -6.27
N PHE A 180 -5.27 -24.07 -5.22
CA PHE A 180 -5.94 -23.41 -4.09
C PHE A 180 -6.65 -22.12 -4.53
N VAL A 181 -5.97 -21.29 -5.33
CA VAL A 181 -6.50 -20.01 -5.81
C VAL A 181 -7.70 -20.22 -6.73
N GLN A 182 -7.64 -21.17 -7.67
CA GLN A 182 -8.77 -21.49 -8.53
C GLN A 182 -9.93 -22.08 -7.74
N SER A 183 -9.65 -22.97 -6.78
CA SER A 183 -10.68 -23.54 -5.91
C SER A 183 -11.39 -22.46 -5.09
N THR A 184 -10.64 -21.43 -4.66
CA THR A 184 -11.20 -20.24 -4.01
C THR A 184 -12.13 -19.48 -4.94
N PHE A 185 -11.71 -19.17 -6.18
CA PHE A 185 -12.59 -18.50 -7.14
C PHE A 185 -13.84 -19.32 -7.48
N ASN A 186 -13.71 -20.64 -7.64
CA ASN A 186 -14.85 -21.53 -7.91
C ASN A 186 -15.85 -21.53 -6.75
N ALA A 187 -15.38 -21.61 -5.50
CA ALA A 187 -16.24 -21.50 -4.32
C ALA A 187 -16.99 -20.16 -4.30
N LEU A 188 -16.26 -19.05 -4.48
CA LEU A 188 -16.85 -17.71 -4.49
C LEU A 188 -17.91 -17.56 -5.60
N LYS A 189 -17.64 -18.05 -6.82
CA LYS A 189 -18.62 -18.09 -7.93
C LYS A 189 -19.90 -18.83 -7.52
N SER A 190 -19.77 -20.00 -6.90
CA SER A 190 -20.93 -20.78 -6.47
C SER A 190 -21.73 -20.13 -5.33
N THR A 191 -21.13 -19.21 -4.58
CA THR A 191 -21.82 -18.39 -3.57
C THR A 191 -22.43 -17.09 -4.11
N GLY A 192 -22.30 -16.81 -5.41
CA GLY A 192 -22.85 -15.62 -6.05
C GLY A 192 -22.01 -14.35 -5.90
N VAL A 193 -20.74 -14.47 -5.51
CA VAL A 193 -19.84 -13.30 -5.41
C VAL A 193 -19.54 -12.76 -6.82
N PRO A 194 -19.71 -11.45 -7.08
CA PRO A 194 -19.54 -10.86 -8.41
C PRO A 194 -18.06 -10.66 -8.75
N ILE A 195 -17.40 -11.74 -9.18
CA ILE A 195 -15.97 -11.71 -9.56
C ILE A 195 -15.77 -11.01 -10.92
N GLU A 196 -16.68 -11.25 -11.88
CA GLU A 196 -16.59 -10.70 -13.23
C GLU A 196 -16.70 -9.17 -13.20
N GLY A 197 -15.67 -8.47 -13.69
CA GLY A 197 -15.57 -7.01 -13.59
C GLY A 197 -15.21 -6.49 -12.19
N GLY A 198 -15.05 -7.37 -11.21
CA GLY A 198 -14.82 -7.00 -9.81
C GLY A 198 -13.39 -6.53 -9.50
N THR A 199 -13.22 -6.09 -8.26
CA THR A 199 -11.94 -5.67 -7.67
C THR A 199 -11.51 -6.65 -6.58
N ILE A 200 -10.23 -6.98 -6.49
CA ILE A 200 -9.67 -7.85 -5.43
C ILE A 200 -8.39 -7.26 -4.83
N VAL A 201 -8.21 -7.44 -3.52
CA VAL A 201 -6.93 -7.12 -2.84
C VAL A 201 -6.01 -8.34 -2.84
N VAL A 202 -4.73 -8.17 -3.16
CA VAL A 202 -3.72 -9.25 -3.11
C VAL A 202 -2.44 -8.71 -2.50
N SER A 203 -2.14 -9.07 -1.25
CA SER A 203 -0.95 -8.60 -0.52
C SER A 203 -0.65 -9.51 0.67
N GLY A 204 0.43 -9.27 1.39
CA GLY A 204 0.75 -10.08 2.56
C GLY A 204 1.80 -9.49 3.48
N ASP A 205 2.42 -10.36 4.28
CA ASP A 205 3.33 -9.94 5.34
C ASP A 205 4.81 -9.82 4.94
N GLY A 206 5.14 -10.07 3.67
CA GLY A 206 6.48 -9.91 3.12
C GLY A 206 7.37 -11.15 3.21
N ARG A 207 6.84 -12.30 3.66
CA ARG A 207 7.60 -13.56 3.71
C ARG A 207 8.06 -14.01 2.31
N TYR A 208 9.06 -14.89 2.31
CA TYR A 208 9.88 -15.31 1.16
C TYR A 208 9.16 -15.39 -0.20
N TYR A 209 8.04 -16.10 -0.30
CA TYR A 209 7.36 -16.39 -1.58
C TYR A 209 6.23 -15.40 -1.93
N ASN A 210 6.03 -14.33 -1.14
CA ASN A 210 4.90 -13.42 -1.35
C ASN A 210 4.94 -12.73 -2.71
N LYS A 211 6.11 -12.26 -3.14
CA LYS A 211 6.22 -11.47 -4.39
C LYS A 211 5.83 -12.30 -5.60
N GLU A 212 6.31 -13.54 -5.66
CA GLU A 212 5.98 -14.51 -6.70
C GLU A 212 4.50 -14.91 -6.65
N ALA A 213 4.00 -15.24 -5.46
CA ALA A 213 2.60 -15.61 -5.26
C ALA A 213 1.62 -14.49 -5.65
N ILE A 214 1.94 -13.23 -5.37
CA ILE A 214 1.15 -12.07 -5.81
C ILE A 214 1.02 -12.08 -7.33
N GLN A 215 2.12 -12.23 -8.06
CA GLN A 215 2.08 -12.24 -9.53
C GLN A 215 1.21 -13.39 -10.05
N ILE A 216 1.38 -14.61 -9.51
CA ILE A 216 0.57 -15.78 -9.90
C ILE A 216 -0.92 -15.52 -9.66
N ILE A 217 -1.27 -15.06 -8.47
CA ILE A 217 -2.66 -14.76 -8.09
C ILE A 217 -3.25 -13.66 -8.98
N THR A 218 -2.49 -12.60 -9.30
CA THR A 218 -2.94 -11.55 -10.23
C THR A 218 -3.27 -12.12 -11.61
N LYS A 219 -2.41 -12.97 -12.18
CA LYS A 219 -2.67 -13.62 -13.48
C LYS A 219 -3.92 -14.49 -13.45
N MET A 220 -4.15 -15.22 -12.36
CA MET A 220 -5.33 -16.08 -12.20
C MET A 220 -6.60 -15.28 -11.91
N ALA A 221 -6.51 -14.19 -11.15
CA ALA A 221 -7.63 -13.30 -10.88
C ALA A 221 -8.17 -12.71 -12.19
N VAL A 222 -7.28 -12.17 -13.03
CA VAL A 222 -7.64 -11.64 -14.34
C VAL A 222 -8.27 -12.71 -15.23
N ALA A 223 -7.69 -13.91 -15.26
CA ALA A 223 -8.25 -15.05 -16.00
C ALA A 223 -9.63 -15.51 -15.50
N ASN A 224 -9.97 -15.18 -14.25
CA ASN A 224 -11.26 -15.47 -13.64
C ASN A 224 -12.29 -14.34 -13.77
N GLY A 225 -11.94 -13.24 -14.45
CA GLY A 225 -12.85 -12.14 -14.78
C GLY A 225 -12.60 -10.83 -14.03
N VAL A 226 -11.61 -10.78 -13.13
CA VAL A 226 -11.29 -9.58 -12.34
C VAL A 226 -10.74 -8.46 -13.25
N LYS A 227 -11.23 -7.24 -13.07
CA LYS A 227 -10.76 -6.05 -13.83
C LYS A 227 -9.89 -5.10 -13.03
N ALA A 228 -9.89 -5.20 -11.69
CA ALA A 228 -9.03 -4.40 -10.84
C ALA A 228 -8.35 -5.22 -9.75
N VAL A 229 -7.04 -5.02 -9.57
CA VAL A 229 -6.25 -5.67 -8.50
C VAL A 229 -5.55 -4.61 -7.67
N TRP A 230 -5.70 -4.69 -6.35
CA TRP A 230 -5.13 -3.76 -5.39
C TRP A 230 -4.01 -4.43 -4.59
N ILE A 231 -2.83 -3.81 -4.60
CA ILE A 231 -1.61 -4.37 -4.05
C ILE A 231 -0.92 -3.30 -3.18
N GLY A 232 -0.55 -3.66 -1.96
CA GLY A 232 0.31 -2.83 -1.13
C GLY A 232 1.72 -2.79 -1.69
N LYS A 233 2.39 -1.64 -1.60
CA LYS A 233 3.78 -1.46 -2.02
C LYS A 233 4.67 -2.58 -1.45
N ASP A 234 5.56 -3.10 -2.29
CA ASP A 234 6.42 -4.27 -2.05
C ASP A 234 5.66 -5.58 -1.76
N GLY A 235 4.34 -5.60 -2.00
CA GLY A 235 3.44 -6.68 -1.61
C GLY A 235 3.08 -6.65 -0.13
N LEU A 236 3.35 -5.56 0.58
CA LEU A 236 3.20 -5.44 2.03
C LEU A 236 1.84 -4.84 2.40
N MET A 237 1.05 -5.63 3.14
CA MET A 237 -0.17 -5.17 3.78
C MET A 237 -0.46 -6.04 5.00
N SER A 238 -0.53 -5.43 6.18
CA SER A 238 -0.89 -6.17 7.40
C SER A 238 -2.32 -6.70 7.30
N THR A 239 -2.66 -7.77 8.02
CA THR A 239 -4.04 -8.31 8.01
C THR A 239 -5.09 -7.25 8.42
N PRO A 240 -4.86 -6.43 9.47
CA PRO A 240 -5.76 -5.32 9.79
C PRO A 240 -5.86 -4.27 8.67
N ALA A 241 -4.74 -3.95 8.01
CA ALA A 241 -4.74 -3.00 6.91
C ALA A 241 -5.47 -3.52 5.67
N ALA A 242 -5.32 -4.80 5.32
CA ALA A 242 -6.08 -5.41 4.24
C ALA A 242 -7.59 -5.36 4.50
N SER A 243 -8.01 -5.63 5.74
CA SER A 243 -9.40 -5.44 6.15
C SER A 243 -9.85 -3.98 6.03
N ALA A 244 -9.01 -3.03 6.44
CA ALA A 244 -9.33 -1.59 6.33
C ALA A 244 -9.45 -1.16 4.86
N VAL A 245 -8.53 -1.58 4.00
CA VAL A 245 -8.56 -1.31 2.55
C VAL A 245 -9.85 -1.83 1.92
N ILE A 246 -10.22 -3.09 2.16
CA ILE A 246 -11.46 -3.68 1.62
C ILE A 246 -12.69 -2.85 2.04
N ARG A 247 -12.73 -2.39 3.28
CA ARG A 247 -13.90 -1.72 3.87
C ARG A 247 -13.96 -0.22 3.64
N CYS A 248 -12.83 0.44 3.38
CA CYS A 248 -12.75 1.91 3.47
C CYS A 248 -12.17 2.58 2.23
N ARG A 249 -11.36 1.89 1.42
CA ARG A 249 -10.69 2.51 0.27
C ARG A 249 -11.68 2.76 -0.88
N GLU A 250 -11.50 3.88 -1.59
CA GLU A 250 -12.36 4.33 -2.70
C GLU A 250 -13.87 4.32 -2.41
N GLY A 251 -14.29 4.77 -1.22
CA GLY A 251 -15.71 4.80 -0.83
C GLY A 251 -16.19 3.56 -0.08
N GLY A 252 -15.32 2.54 0.04
CA GLY A 252 -15.53 1.34 0.85
C GLY A 252 -16.32 0.26 0.13
N PHE A 253 -16.02 -1.01 0.48
CA PHE A 253 -16.67 -2.21 -0.07
C PHE A 253 -16.55 -2.33 -1.60
N VAL A 254 -15.51 -1.73 -2.20
CA VAL A 254 -15.21 -1.84 -3.63
C VAL A 254 -14.67 -3.24 -3.98
N PRO A 255 -13.69 -3.80 -3.23
CA PRO A 255 -13.26 -5.16 -3.48
C PRO A 255 -14.28 -6.17 -2.97
N PHE A 256 -14.55 -7.22 -3.75
CA PHE A 256 -15.39 -8.34 -3.29
C PHE A 256 -14.69 -9.20 -2.22
N GLY A 257 -13.40 -8.95 -2.00
CA GLY A 257 -12.58 -9.59 -0.98
C GLY A 257 -11.10 -9.41 -1.26
N GLY A 258 -10.28 -10.25 -0.63
CA GLY A 258 -8.85 -10.23 -0.85
C GLY A 258 -8.11 -11.47 -0.38
N PHE A 259 -7.05 -11.80 -1.12
CA PHE A 259 -6.06 -12.77 -0.69
C PHE A 259 -5.02 -12.09 0.20
N ILE A 260 -4.82 -12.64 1.39
CA ILE A 260 -3.80 -12.20 2.34
C ILE A 260 -2.76 -13.31 2.47
N LEU A 261 -1.52 -13.01 2.07
CA LEU A 261 -0.40 -13.93 2.04
C LEU A 261 0.40 -13.83 3.34
N SER A 262 -0.01 -14.63 4.32
CA SER A 262 0.59 -14.67 5.64
C SER A 262 0.31 -16.01 6.31
N ALA A 263 1.31 -16.54 7.01
CA ALA A 263 1.15 -17.62 7.99
C ALA A 263 1.14 -17.09 9.43
N SER A 264 0.78 -15.81 9.62
CA SER A 264 0.72 -15.14 10.92
C SER A 264 2.07 -15.18 11.66
N HIS A 265 2.11 -15.74 12.86
CA HIS A 265 3.31 -15.84 13.69
C HIS A 265 4.26 -16.98 13.29
N ASN A 266 3.85 -17.86 12.37
CA ASN A 266 4.73 -18.93 11.91
C ASN A 266 5.96 -18.33 11.19
N PRO A 267 7.16 -18.88 11.43
CA PRO A 267 8.39 -18.46 10.76
C PRO A 267 8.23 -18.39 9.24
N GLY A 268 8.90 -17.43 8.62
CA GLY A 268 8.93 -17.24 7.18
C GLY A 268 10.33 -17.52 6.62
N GLY A 269 10.41 -18.04 5.41
CA GLY A 269 11.66 -18.46 4.78
C GLY A 269 11.43 -19.58 3.79
N ILE A 270 12.45 -19.91 2.99
CA ILE A 270 12.37 -20.98 1.99
C ILE A 270 12.10 -22.36 2.64
N ASP A 271 12.63 -22.60 3.84
CA ASP A 271 12.46 -23.84 4.61
C ASP A 271 11.35 -23.75 5.67
N GLU A 272 10.71 -22.58 5.77
CA GLU A 272 9.66 -22.31 6.76
C GLU A 272 8.28 -22.27 6.14
N ASP A 273 7.34 -21.53 6.72
CA ASP A 273 5.94 -21.60 6.34
C ASP A 273 5.54 -20.45 5.41
N PHE A 274 4.65 -20.80 4.49
CA PHE A 274 3.87 -19.87 3.70
C PHE A 274 2.39 -20.07 4.03
N GLY A 275 1.61 -19.00 3.89
CA GLY A 275 0.19 -19.05 4.18
C GLY A 275 -0.60 -18.16 3.24
N ILE A 276 -1.82 -18.59 2.94
CA ILE A 276 -2.78 -17.86 2.12
C ILE A 276 -4.16 -17.98 2.78
N LYS A 277 -4.83 -16.84 2.94
CA LYS A 277 -6.21 -16.78 3.42
C LYS A 277 -7.03 -15.83 2.55
N PHE A 278 -8.33 -16.08 2.47
CA PHE A 278 -9.26 -15.19 1.80
C PHE A 278 -10.11 -14.44 2.82
N ASN A 279 -10.21 -13.12 2.66
CA ASN A 279 -11.14 -12.28 3.38
C ASN A 279 -12.26 -11.83 2.42
N CYS A 280 -13.50 -11.78 2.91
CA CYS A 280 -14.68 -11.37 2.13
C CYS A 280 -14.84 -9.84 2.08
N GLU A 281 -15.86 -9.35 1.36
CA GLU A 281 -16.21 -7.93 1.21
C GLU A 281 -16.36 -7.17 2.54
N ASN A 282 -16.74 -7.84 3.63
CA ASN A 282 -16.84 -7.23 4.94
C ASN A 282 -15.46 -7.00 5.62
N GLY A 283 -14.36 -7.37 4.97
CA GLY A 283 -12.99 -7.32 5.46
C GLY A 283 -12.62 -8.46 6.42
N GLY A 284 -13.57 -9.29 6.84
CA GLY A 284 -13.36 -10.44 7.71
C GLY A 284 -12.89 -11.69 6.96
N SER A 285 -12.36 -12.68 7.67
CA SER A 285 -12.00 -13.98 7.10
C SER A 285 -13.21 -14.68 6.48
N ALA A 286 -12.99 -15.48 5.43
CA ALA A 286 -14.01 -16.30 4.82
C ALA A 286 -14.74 -17.18 5.88
N PRO A 287 -16.09 -17.22 5.88
CA PRO A 287 -16.85 -18.08 6.77
C PRO A 287 -16.54 -19.57 6.56
N GLU A 288 -16.78 -20.40 7.59
CA GLU A 288 -16.50 -21.84 7.56
C GLU A 288 -17.16 -22.55 6.35
N LYS A 289 -18.41 -22.18 6.05
CA LYS A 289 -19.15 -22.66 4.87
C LYS A 289 -18.39 -22.44 3.57
N VAL A 290 -17.72 -21.29 3.42
CA VAL A 290 -16.92 -20.98 2.22
C VAL A 290 -15.63 -21.78 2.25
N THR A 291 -14.93 -21.85 3.40
CA THR A 291 -13.66 -22.58 3.50
C THR A 291 -13.81 -24.09 3.28
N ASP A 292 -14.91 -24.69 3.72
CA ASP A 292 -15.22 -26.11 3.46
C ASP A 292 -15.53 -26.38 1.99
N MET A 293 -16.19 -25.42 1.34
CA MET A 293 -16.47 -25.47 -0.09
C MET A 293 -15.18 -25.37 -0.91
N ILE A 294 -14.27 -24.46 -0.53
CA ILE A 294 -12.92 -24.38 -1.11
C ILE A 294 -12.22 -25.73 -0.96
N HIS A 295 -12.20 -26.31 0.24
CA HIS A 295 -11.57 -27.60 0.47
C HIS A 295 -12.19 -28.72 -0.36
N THR A 296 -13.51 -28.75 -0.50
CA THR A 296 -14.20 -29.73 -1.34
C THR A 296 -13.75 -29.61 -2.78
N ILE A 297 -13.72 -28.40 -3.33
CA ILE A 297 -13.28 -28.15 -4.71
C ILE A 297 -11.80 -28.53 -4.90
N THR A 298 -10.93 -28.30 -3.92
CA THR A 298 -9.50 -28.69 -4.05
C THR A 298 -9.30 -30.20 -4.25
N LYS A 299 -10.25 -31.03 -3.80
CA LYS A 299 -10.21 -32.49 -3.93
C LYS A 299 -10.73 -32.99 -5.27
N ASP A 300 -11.47 -32.16 -6.00
CA ASP A 300 -12.12 -32.52 -7.27
C ASP A 300 -11.62 -31.68 -8.46
N ILE A 301 -10.70 -30.73 -8.23
CA ILE A 301 -10.19 -29.81 -9.26
C ILE A 301 -9.46 -30.55 -10.38
N LYS A 302 -9.79 -30.21 -11.63
CA LYS A 302 -9.19 -30.80 -12.85
C LYS A 302 -8.51 -29.78 -13.75
N GLU A 303 -8.80 -28.51 -13.53
CA GLU A 303 -8.25 -27.42 -14.32
C GLU A 303 -8.23 -26.11 -13.55
N TYR A 304 -7.37 -25.19 -14.00
CA TYR A 304 -7.40 -23.79 -13.59
C TYR A 304 -7.23 -22.83 -14.75
N LYS A 305 -7.69 -21.59 -14.57
CA LYS A 305 -7.60 -20.51 -15.56
C LYS A 305 -6.45 -19.58 -15.22
N ILE A 306 -5.66 -19.22 -16.23
CA ILE A 306 -4.55 -18.27 -16.08
C ILE A 306 -4.32 -17.47 -17.37
N CYS A 307 -3.95 -16.19 -17.24
CA CYS A 307 -3.46 -15.36 -18.34
C CYS A 307 -1.92 -15.39 -18.31
N LYS A 308 -1.30 -16.37 -18.98
CA LYS A 308 0.16 -16.58 -18.94
C LYS A 308 0.93 -15.34 -19.40
N GLY A 309 0.43 -14.68 -20.46
CA GLY A 309 1.01 -13.48 -21.07
C GLY A 309 0.69 -12.16 -20.37
N PHE A 310 0.01 -12.20 -19.21
CA PHE A 310 -0.17 -11.02 -18.38
C PHE A 310 1.21 -10.57 -17.83
N PRO A 311 1.54 -9.26 -17.92
CA PRO A 311 2.88 -8.77 -17.62
C PRO A 311 3.17 -8.86 -16.12
N THR A 312 4.47 -8.91 -15.78
CA THR A 312 4.88 -8.77 -14.37
C THR A 312 4.68 -7.32 -13.94
N ILE A 313 3.96 -7.12 -12.84
CA ILE A 313 3.71 -5.78 -12.29
C ILE A 313 4.84 -5.41 -11.34
N ASP A 314 5.42 -4.22 -11.51
CA ASP A 314 6.34 -3.64 -10.53
C ASP A 314 5.56 -3.20 -9.29
N ILE A 315 5.59 -4.05 -8.27
CA ILE A 315 4.97 -3.78 -6.96
C ILE A 315 5.84 -2.94 -6.03
N SER A 316 7.10 -2.61 -6.40
CA SER A 316 7.99 -1.80 -5.55
C SER A 316 7.71 -0.29 -5.65
N THR A 317 7.02 0.14 -6.70
CA THR A 317 6.70 1.54 -6.96
C THR A 317 5.19 1.74 -6.90
N CYS A 318 4.72 2.67 -6.06
CA CYS A 318 3.32 3.07 -6.04
C CYS A 318 2.92 3.67 -7.40
N GLY A 319 1.72 3.33 -7.87
CA GLY A 319 1.17 3.79 -9.12
C GLY A 319 0.04 2.90 -9.62
N THR A 320 -0.67 3.37 -10.64
CA THR A 320 -1.70 2.60 -11.33
C THR A 320 -1.14 2.09 -12.64
N TYR A 321 -1.27 0.79 -12.88
CA TYR A 321 -0.91 0.14 -14.13
C TYR A 321 -2.19 -0.23 -14.87
N VAL A 322 -2.25 0.08 -16.17
CA VAL A 322 -3.38 -0.29 -17.03
C VAL A 322 -2.87 -1.24 -18.11
N VAL A 323 -3.23 -2.51 -18.00
CA VAL A 323 -2.81 -3.57 -18.91
C VAL A 323 -3.81 -3.68 -20.07
N ASP A 324 -3.31 -3.49 -21.30
CA ASP A 324 -4.08 -3.57 -22.55
C ASP A 324 -5.38 -2.74 -22.53
N GLY A 325 -5.39 -1.62 -21.79
CA GLY A 325 -6.57 -0.74 -21.64
C GLY A 325 -7.76 -1.36 -20.89
N LYS A 326 -7.62 -2.57 -20.34
CA LYS A 326 -8.76 -3.39 -19.85
C LYS A 326 -8.67 -3.75 -18.37
N VAL A 327 -7.46 -3.94 -17.84
CA VAL A 327 -7.23 -4.37 -16.46
C VAL A 327 -6.42 -3.31 -15.72
N ARG A 328 -6.92 -2.86 -14.56
CA ARG A 328 -6.26 -1.92 -13.67
C ARG A 328 -5.53 -2.67 -12.55
N VAL A 329 -4.28 -2.33 -12.28
CA VAL A 329 -3.55 -2.81 -11.10
C VAL A 329 -3.04 -1.60 -10.33
N ASP A 330 -3.49 -1.43 -9.09
CA ASP A 330 -3.06 -0.33 -8.23
C ASP A 330 -2.04 -0.83 -7.21
N VAL A 331 -0.87 -0.21 -7.22
CA VAL A 331 0.15 -0.36 -6.19
C VAL A 331 0.16 0.90 -5.33
N PHE A 332 -0.03 0.79 -4.02
CA PHE A 332 -0.15 1.95 -3.13
C PHE A 332 0.45 1.68 -1.75
N ASP A 333 0.66 2.73 -0.97
CA ASP A 333 1.14 2.59 0.41
C ASP A 333 0.06 1.91 1.26
N GLY A 334 0.34 0.67 1.68
CA GLY A 334 -0.57 -0.15 2.48
C GLY A 334 -0.81 0.38 3.90
N THR A 335 -0.15 1.46 4.31
CA THR A 335 -0.37 2.10 5.62
C THR A 335 -1.49 3.13 5.60
N GLU A 336 -1.78 3.76 4.46
CA GLU A 336 -2.66 4.94 4.35
C GLU A 336 -4.05 4.73 4.96
N ASP A 337 -4.79 3.73 4.47
CA ASP A 337 -6.16 3.47 4.90
C ASP A 337 -6.24 3.03 6.37
N HIS A 338 -5.26 2.24 6.82
CA HIS A 338 -5.22 1.74 8.20
C HIS A 338 -4.89 2.87 9.19
N VAL A 339 -3.88 3.68 8.91
CA VAL A 339 -3.51 4.82 9.78
C VAL A 339 -4.60 5.87 9.78
N GLY A 340 -5.21 6.14 8.62
CA GLY A 340 -6.38 7.03 8.53
C GLY A 340 -7.56 6.52 9.35
N LEU A 341 -7.75 5.20 9.48
CA LEU A 341 -8.75 4.63 10.39
C LEU A 341 -8.35 4.80 11.86
N LEU A 342 -7.08 4.54 12.22
CA LEU A 342 -6.58 4.71 13.58
C LEU A 342 -6.77 6.16 14.07
N GLN A 343 -6.54 7.15 13.23
CA GLN A 343 -6.76 8.57 13.54
C GLN A 343 -8.24 8.92 13.82
N LYS A 344 -9.18 8.13 13.31
CA LYS A 344 -10.62 8.30 13.61
C LYS A 344 -11.01 7.62 14.92
N VAL A 345 -10.31 6.55 15.29
CA VAL A 345 -10.62 5.71 16.46
C VAL A 345 -9.94 6.24 17.72
N PHE A 346 -8.70 6.74 17.60
CA PHE A 346 -7.88 7.18 18.73
C PHE A 346 -7.62 8.68 18.71
N ASP A 347 -7.48 9.27 19.89
CA ASP A 347 -7.01 10.65 20.04
C ASP A 347 -5.49 10.72 19.84
N PHE A 348 -5.08 10.93 18.59
CA PHE A 348 -3.67 11.07 18.22
C PHE A 348 -3.00 12.27 18.89
N GLU A 349 -3.74 13.34 19.19
CA GLU A 349 -3.18 14.52 19.87
C GLU A 349 -2.84 14.21 21.33
N ALA A 350 -3.69 13.45 22.03
CA ALA A 350 -3.41 12.98 23.38
C ALA A 350 -2.19 12.03 23.40
N ILE A 351 -2.11 11.09 22.46
CA ILE A 351 -0.99 10.15 22.37
C ILE A 351 0.31 10.89 22.03
N LYS A 352 0.26 11.86 21.11
CA LYS A 352 1.42 12.71 20.76
C LYS A 352 1.92 13.50 21.97
N LYS A 353 1.03 14.04 22.80
CA LYS A 353 1.39 14.69 24.07
C LYS A 353 2.06 13.73 25.05
N LEU A 354 1.61 12.47 25.13
CA LEU A 354 2.26 11.44 25.94
C LEU A 354 3.67 11.15 25.44
N ILE A 355 3.85 10.92 24.13
CA ILE A 355 5.15 10.61 23.52
C ILE A 355 6.14 11.77 23.65
N ALA A 356 5.67 13.02 23.64
CA ALA A 356 6.51 14.21 23.80
C ALA A 356 7.02 14.43 25.24
N ARG A 357 6.55 13.67 26.23
CA ARG A 357 6.99 13.82 27.62
C ARG A 357 8.41 13.29 27.81
N LYS A 358 9.25 14.06 28.51
CA LYS A 358 10.65 13.69 28.81
C LYS A 358 10.80 12.46 29.69
N ASP A 359 9.78 12.13 30.48
CA ASP A 359 9.74 10.99 31.39
C ASP A 359 9.05 9.76 30.78
N PHE A 360 8.63 9.83 29.51
CA PHE A 360 8.04 8.71 28.79
C PHE A 360 9.07 8.07 27.85
N SER A 361 9.16 6.74 27.89
CA SER A 361 9.99 5.96 26.98
C SER A 361 9.20 4.75 26.48
N MET A 362 9.38 4.39 25.21
CA MET A 362 8.74 3.22 24.63
C MET A 362 9.70 2.43 23.74
N VAL A 363 9.44 1.14 23.63
CA VAL A 363 10.09 0.25 22.65
C VAL A 363 8.98 -0.46 21.88
N TYR A 364 9.07 -0.43 20.55
CA TYR A 364 8.16 -1.15 19.67
C TYR A 364 8.97 -2.05 18.75
N ASP A 365 8.88 -3.36 18.96
CA ASP A 365 9.53 -4.36 18.12
C ASP A 365 8.53 -4.88 17.07
N SER A 366 8.85 -4.67 15.80
CA SER A 366 8.05 -5.17 14.68
C SER A 366 8.42 -6.60 14.26
N MET A 367 9.40 -7.21 14.93
CA MET A 367 9.91 -8.57 14.73
C MET A 367 10.28 -8.86 13.27
N ASN A 368 10.83 -7.86 12.57
CA ASN A 368 11.13 -7.87 11.13
C ASN A 368 9.93 -8.23 10.22
N GLY A 369 8.70 -8.09 10.72
CA GLY A 369 7.47 -8.37 10.00
C GLY A 369 6.83 -7.12 9.39
N VAL A 370 5.64 -7.34 8.83
CA VAL A 370 4.86 -6.33 8.11
C VAL A 370 4.49 -5.10 8.94
N GLN A 371 4.57 -5.14 10.27
CA GLN A 371 4.28 -3.99 11.13
C GLN A 371 5.33 -2.88 11.07
N GLY A 372 6.55 -3.15 10.58
CA GLY A 372 7.63 -2.15 10.52
C GLY A 372 7.22 -0.83 9.84
N PRO A 373 6.70 -0.85 8.60
CA PRO A 373 6.19 0.34 7.92
C PRO A 373 5.08 1.06 8.71
N TYR A 374 4.16 0.33 9.33
CA TYR A 374 3.06 0.90 10.12
C TYR A 374 3.56 1.56 11.40
N ALA A 375 4.49 0.92 12.11
CA ALA A 375 5.10 1.45 13.32
C ALA A 375 5.83 2.76 13.03
N ARG A 376 6.56 2.83 11.91
CA ARG A 376 7.20 4.06 11.46
C ARG A 376 6.16 5.15 11.13
N LYS A 377 5.14 4.83 10.33
CA LYS A 377 4.09 5.81 9.96
C LYS A 377 3.38 6.34 11.21
N VAL A 378 2.94 5.46 12.10
CA VAL A 378 2.19 5.84 13.31
C VAL A 378 3.08 6.51 14.34
N PHE A 379 4.12 5.83 14.83
CA PHE A 379 4.86 6.33 15.99
C PHE A 379 5.85 7.42 15.62
N VAL A 380 6.55 7.32 14.49
CA VAL A 380 7.59 8.28 14.10
C VAL A 380 7.00 9.47 13.36
N GLU A 381 6.26 9.22 12.27
CA GLU A 381 5.80 10.30 11.38
C GLU A 381 4.60 11.07 11.95
N GLU A 382 3.57 10.37 12.43
CA GLU A 382 2.36 11.01 12.97
C GLU A 382 2.56 11.51 14.41
N LEU A 383 3.09 10.64 15.29
CA LEU A 383 3.16 10.89 16.73
C LEU A 383 4.49 11.46 17.22
N GLY A 384 5.56 11.45 16.42
CA GLY A 384 6.82 12.12 16.74
C GLY A 384 7.75 11.39 17.73
N ALA A 385 7.67 10.06 17.80
CA ALA A 385 8.64 9.24 18.52
C ALA A 385 10.03 9.34 17.86
N ALA A 386 11.08 9.48 18.68
CA ALA A 386 12.46 9.70 18.25
C ALA A 386 13.26 8.41 18.04
#